data_AF-A0A316NNG7-F1
#
_entry.id   AF-A0A316NNG7-F1
#
_cell.length_a   1.000
_cell.length_b   1.000
_cell.length_c   1.000
_cell.angle_alpha   90.00
_cell.angle_beta   90.00
_cell.angle_gamma   90.00
#
_symmetry.space_group_name_H-M   'P 1'
#
loop_
_entity.id
_entity.type
_entity.pdbx_description
1 polymer ?
#
loop_
_entity_poly.entity_id
_entity_poly.type
_entity_poly.pdbx_seq_one_letter_code
_entity_poly.pdbx_strand_id
1 'polypeptide(L)'
;DKSIEESAYDMGADSFKVFMTVTLPLIKDSFLSGLVTAFVRSITAISAIILLVTPQFLLITVQINEFAEKGSYSLACAFATILIIITYGAVLLMNLFIKHFGTSKKLKEVD
;
A
#
# COMPACT_ATOMS: atom_id res chain seq x y z
N ASP A 1 18.14 -14.56 2.10
CA ASP A 1 18.67 -15.88 2.45
C ASP A 1 19.81 -15.67 3.44
N LYS A 2 19.79 -16.38 4.57
CA LYS A 2 20.71 -16.14 5.67
C LYS A 2 22.16 -16.41 5.26
N SER A 3 22.35 -17.34 4.33
CA SER A 3 23.63 -17.68 3.70
C SER A 3 24.31 -16.48 3.01
N ILE A 4 23.54 -15.57 2.43
CA ILE A 4 24.05 -14.42 1.67
C ILE A 4 24.50 -13.30 2.62
N GLU A 5 23.83 -13.13 3.76
CA GLU A 5 24.28 -12.20 4.81
C GLU A 5 25.53 -12.75 5.51
N GLU A 6 25.54 -14.03 5.89
CA GLU A 6 26.69 -14.70 6.52
C GLU A 6 27.95 -14.65 5.62
N SER A 7 27.79 -14.88 4.31
CA SER A 7 28.91 -14.74 3.35
C SER A 7 29.44 -13.31 3.24
N ALA A 8 28.58 -12.29 3.42
CA ALA A 8 29.01 -10.89 3.39
C ALA A 8 29.76 -10.50 4.68
N TYR A 9 29.35 -11.07 5.82
CA TYR A 9 30.08 -10.97 7.09
C TYR A 9 31.46 -11.65 7.00
N ASP A 10 31.53 -12.84 6.40
CA ASP A 10 32.78 -13.57 6.20
C ASP A 10 33.78 -12.84 5.29
N MET A 11 33.30 -12.00 4.37
CA MET A 11 34.14 -11.11 3.54
C MET A 11 34.57 -9.81 4.24
N GLY A 12 34.30 -9.65 5.54
CA GLY A 12 34.74 -8.49 6.32
C GLY A 12 33.84 -7.26 6.17
N ALA A 13 32.60 -7.41 5.70
CA ALA A 13 31.63 -6.31 5.68
C ALA A 13 31.06 -6.08 7.09
N ASP A 14 31.11 -4.81 7.53
CA ASP A 14 30.48 -4.37 8.78
C ASP A 14 28.95 -4.55 8.73
N SER A 15 28.30 -4.78 9.88
CA SER A 15 26.84 -5.03 9.99
C SER A 15 26.00 -3.99 9.25
N PHE A 16 26.42 -2.72 9.31
CA PHE A 16 25.72 -1.63 8.64
C PHE A 16 25.82 -1.73 7.10
N LYS A 17 26.96 -2.21 6.60
CA LYS A 17 27.21 -2.37 5.17
C LYS A 17 26.48 -3.58 4.59
N VAL A 18 26.40 -4.68 5.34
CA VAL A 18 25.59 -5.86 4.98
C VAL A 18 24.10 -5.49 4.90
N PHE A 19 23.58 -4.77 5.91
CA PHE A 19 22.20 -4.30 5.90
C PHE A 19 21.87 -3.44 4.69
N MET A 20 22.73 -2.46 4.37
CA MET A 20 22.44 -1.48 3.32
C MET A 20 22.71 -2.01 1.90
N THR A 21 23.61 -2.98 1.75
CA THR A 21 24.03 -3.51 0.43
C THR A 21 23.38 -4.84 0.06
N VAL A 22 23.03 -5.66 1.05
CA VAL A 22 22.45 -7.00 0.84
C VAL A 22 20.99 -7.00 1.24
N THR A 23 20.68 -6.65 2.49
CA THR A 23 19.32 -6.76 3.03
C THR A 23 18.36 -5.75 2.41
N LEU A 24 18.73 -4.46 2.39
CA LEU A 24 17.91 -3.36 1.88
C LEU A 24 17.47 -3.57 0.42
N PRO A 25 18.35 -3.90 -0.55
CA PRO A 25 17.92 -4.15 -1.92
C PRO A 25 17.14 -5.46 -2.10
N LEU A 26 17.31 -6.46 -1.23
CA LEU A 26 16.52 -7.69 -1.26
C LEU A 26 15.08 -7.44 -0.78
N ILE A 27 14.92 -6.62 0.26
CA ILE A 27 13.60 -6.30 0.83
C ILE A 27 12.93 -5.12 0.14
N LYS A 28 13.63 -4.29 -0.65
CA LYS A 28 13.06 -3.06 -1.23
C LYS A 28 11.76 -3.30 -2.00
N ASP A 29 11.69 -4.40 -2.74
CA ASP A 29 10.53 -4.72 -3.59
C ASP A 29 9.33 -5.12 -2.71
N SER A 30 9.57 -5.96 -1.70
CA SER A 30 8.57 -6.34 -0.69
C SER A 30 8.16 -5.17 0.21
N PHE A 31 9.10 -4.28 0.55
CA PHE A 31 8.87 -3.10 1.37
C PHE A 31 8.00 -2.08 0.63
N LEU A 32 8.26 -1.82 -0.65
CA LEU A 32 7.44 -0.93 -1.48
C LEU A 32 6.02 -1.48 -1.66
N SER A 33 5.88 -2.79 -1.90
CA SER A 33 4.56 -3.45 -1.96
C SER A 33 3.81 -3.36 -0.62
N GLY A 34 4.52 -3.57 0.50
CA GLY A 34 3.98 -3.41 1.86
C GLY A 34 3.54 -1.97 2.15
N LEU A 35 4.31 -0.98 1.72
CA LEU A 35 3.99 0.44 1.89
C LEU A 35 2.71 0.82 1.13
N VAL A 36 2.57 0.37 -0.12
CA VAL A 36 1.34 0.56 -0.91
C VAL A 36 0.15 -0.11 -0.25
N THR A 37 0.32 -1.34 0.23
CA THR A 37 -0.74 -2.07 0.93
C THR A 37 -1.15 -1.34 2.22
N ALA A 38 -0.19 -0.82 2.98
CA ALA A 38 -0.46 -0.03 4.18
C ALA A 38 -1.19 1.28 3.86
N PHE A 39 -0.80 1.96 2.77
CA PHE A 39 -1.46 3.17 2.29
C PHE A 39 -2.92 2.93 1.89
N VAL A 40 -3.17 1.89 1.07
CA VAL A 40 -4.53 1.48 0.72
C VAL A 40 -5.35 1.13 1.97
N ARG A 41 -4.75 0.37 2.89
CA ARG A 41 -5.41 0.00 4.15
C ARG A 41 -5.80 1.22 4.99
N SER A 42 -4.95 2.25 5.01
CA SER A 42 -5.22 3.52 5.69
C SER A 42 -6.39 4.27 5.08
N ILE A 43 -6.54 4.30 3.74
CA ILE A 43 -7.69 4.92 3.05
C ILE A 43 -9.00 4.19 3.40
N THR A 44 -8.95 2.86 3.54
CA THR A 44 -10.14 2.04 3.84
C THR A 44 -10.52 1.98 5.32
N ALA A 45 -9.78 2.64 6.23
CA ALA A 45 -9.96 2.54 7.68
C ALA A 45 -11.16 3.37 8.20
N ILE A 46 -12.32 3.25 7.55
CA ILE A 46 -13.55 4.00 7.82
C ILE A 46 -14.05 3.77 9.26
N SER A 47 -13.98 2.51 9.72
CA SER A 47 -14.50 2.13 11.05
C SER A 47 -13.78 2.83 12.20
N ALA A 48 -12.45 2.98 12.10
CA ALA A 48 -11.68 3.70 13.11
C ALA A 48 -11.96 5.21 13.07
N ILE A 49 -12.12 5.76 11.87
CA ILE A 49 -12.35 7.19 11.66
C ILE A 49 -13.70 7.64 12.21
N ILE A 50 -14.78 6.89 11.96
CA ILE A 50 -16.14 7.21 12.46
C ILE A 50 -16.17 7.23 14.01
N LEU A 51 -15.37 6.38 14.66
CA LEU A 51 -15.27 6.32 16.12
C LEU A 51 -14.34 7.39 16.72
N LEU A 52 -13.35 7.87 15.96
CA LEU A 52 -12.31 8.79 16.43
C LEU A 52 -12.62 10.27 16.17
N VAL A 53 -13.28 10.59 15.04
CA VAL A 53 -13.50 11.97 14.58
C VAL A 53 -14.98 12.36 14.72
N THR A 54 -15.23 13.42 15.49
CA THR A 54 -16.52 14.13 15.53
C THR A 54 -16.85 14.65 14.10
N PRO A 55 -18.12 14.61 13.63
CA PRO A 55 -18.55 14.82 12.23
C PRO A 55 -18.21 16.17 11.54
N GLN A 56 -17.30 16.98 12.07
CA GLN A 56 -16.86 18.22 11.46
C GLN A 56 -16.08 18.03 10.13
N PHE A 57 -15.54 16.85 9.86
CA PHE A 57 -14.85 16.57 8.59
C PHE A 57 -15.74 15.73 7.68
N LEU A 58 -16.21 16.34 6.58
CA LEU A 58 -16.99 15.68 5.53
C LEU A 58 -16.10 14.77 4.68
N LEU A 59 -15.78 13.60 5.21
CA LEU A 59 -15.10 12.55 4.46
C LEU A 59 -16.10 11.92 3.48
N ILE A 60 -15.68 11.74 2.22
CA ILE A 60 -16.53 11.16 1.16
C ILE A 60 -17.11 9.81 1.61
N THR A 61 -16.31 9.00 2.31
CA THR A 61 -16.71 7.68 2.80
C THR A 61 -17.77 7.73 3.90
N VAL A 62 -17.75 8.76 4.75
CA VAL A 62 -18.78 8.96 5.78
C VAL A 62 -20.07 9.46 5.15
N GLN A 63 -19.98 10.35 4.15
CA GLN A 63 -21.15 10.82 3.42
C GLN A 63 -21.86 9.71 2.66
N ILE A 64 -21.12 8.78 2.04
CA ILE A 64 -21.71 7.59 1.38
C ILE A 64 -22.54 6.78 2.39
N ASN A 65 -22.00 6.56 3.59
CA ASN A 65 -22.69 5.80 4.64
C ASN A 65 -23.95 6.54 5.13
N GLU A 66 -23.87 7.86 5.33
CA GLU A 66 -25.01 8.68 5.76
C GLU A 66 -26.13 8.71 4.71
N PHE A 67 -25.80 8.83 3.41
CA PHE A 67 -26.80 8.77 2.33
C PHE A 67 -27.42 7.38 2.19
N ALA A 68 -26.66 6.32 2.47
CA ALA A 68 -27.18 4.95 2.52
C ALA A 68 -28.15 4.75 3.70
N GLU A 69 -27.81 5.26 4.89
CA GLU A 69 -28.69 5.23 6.08
C GLU A 69 -29.97 6.05 5.88
N LYS A 70 -29.88 7.19 5.18
CA LYS A 70 -31.04 8.02 4.80
C LYS A 70 -31.89 7.43 3.68
N GLY A 71 -31.57 6.23 3.17
CA GLY A 71 -32.32 5.55 2.11
C GLY A 71 -32.15 6.16 0.72
N SER A 72 -31.25 7.14 0.54
CA SER A 72 -30.97 7.81 -0.73
C SER A 72 -29.80 7.13 -1.47
N TYR A 73 -30.01 5.86 -1.84
CA TYR A 73 -28.98 5.01 -2.45
C TYR A 73 -28.44 5.55 -3.78
N SER A 74 -29.25 6.25 -4.56
CA SER A 74 -28.84 6.84 -5.84
C SER A 74 -27.71 7.85 -5.68
N LEU A 75 -27.74 8.69 -4.63
CA LEU A 75 -26.66 9.63 -4.33
C LEU A 75 -25.42 8.91 -3.78
N ALA A 76 -25.63 7.94 -2.88
CA ALA A 76 -24.55 7.14 -2.31
C ALA A 76 -23.77 6.37 -3.38
N CYS A 77 -24.45 5.77 -4.36
CA CYS A 77 -23.84 5.07 -5.48
C CYS A 77 -23.00 6.00 -6.36
N ALA A 78 -23.48 7.22 -6.65
CA ALA A 78 -22.72 8.19 -7.46
C ALA A 78 -21.39 8.56 -6.79
N PHE A 79 -21.42 8.86 -5.49
CA PHE A 79 -20.20 9.15 -4.72
C PHE A 79 -19.27 7.93 -4.62
N ALA A 80 -19.83 6.73 -4.44
CA ALA A 80 -19.07 5.49 -4.40
C ALA A 80 -18.35 5.22 -5.73
N THR A 81 -19.01 5.40 -6.87
CA THR A 81 -18.39 5.21 -8.20
C THR A 81 -17.23 6.19 -8.42
N ILE A 82 -17.38 7.46 -8.05
CA ILE A 82 -16.32 8.47 -8.17
C ILE A 82 -15.12 8.07 -7.29
N LEU A 83 -15.37 7.65 -6.04
CA LEU A 83 -14.33 7.23 -5.12
C LEU A 83 -13.59 5.99 -5.64
N ILE A 84 -14.32 5.01 -6.20
CA ILE A 84 -13.74 3.83 -6.83
C ILE A 84 -12.81 4.21 -7.99
N ILE A 85 -13.23 5.13 -8.86
CA ILE A 85 -12.42 5.61 -9.99
C ILE A 85 -11.13 6.28 -9.49
N ILE A 86 -11.22 7.15 -8.48
CA ILE A 86 -10.06 7.83 -7.90
C ILE A 86 -9.10 6.80 -7.26
N THR A 87 -9.65 5.82 -6.55
CA THR A 87 -8.87 4.78 -5.87
C THR A 87 -8.17 3.88 -6.87
N TYR A 88 -8.88 3.42 -7.91
CA TYR A 88 -8.28 2.67 -9.00
C TYR A 88 -7.22 3.48 -9.74
N GLY A 89 -7.46 4.77 -10.00
CA GLY A 89 -6.47 5.67 -10.59
C GLY A 89 -5.22 5.79 -9.73
N ALA A 90 -5.36 6.01 -8.42
CA ALA A 90 -4.25 6.09 -7.49
C ALA A 90 -3.47 4.76 -7.40
N VAL A 91 -4.17 3.63 -7.27
CA VAL A 91 -3.57 2.28 -7.23
C VAL A 91 -2.87 1.95 -8.54
N LEU A 92 -3.44 2.32 -9.69
CA LEU A 92 -2.83 2.10 -11.01
C LEU A 92 -1.57 2.96 -11.16
N LEU A 93 -1.61 4.23 -10.75
CA LEU A 93 -0.46 5.13 -10.76
C LEU A 93 0.65 4.60 -9.86
N MET A 94 0.31 4.13 -8.65
CA MET A 94 1.25 3.48 -7.73
C MET A 94 1.83 2.19 -8.32
N ASN A 95 0.99 1.32 -8.91
CA ASN A 95 1.45 0.09 -9.57
C ASN A 95 2.36 0.39 -10.75
N LEU A 96 2.08 1.44 -11.53
CA LEU A 96 2.89 1.87 -12.66
C LEU A 96 4.24 2.42 -12.17
N PHE A 97 4.24 3.17 -11.07
CA PHE A 97 5.46 3.63 -10.40
C PHE A 97 6.30 2.45 -9.89
N ILE A 98 5.67 1.46 -9.25
CA ILE A 98 6.35 0.22 -8.81
C ILE A 98 6.87 -0.57 -10.00
N LYS A 99 6.12 -0.68 -11.10
CA LYS A 99 6.58 -1.36 -12.32
C LYS A 99 7.78 -0.64 -12.96
N HIS A 100 7.79 0.69 -12.91
CA HIS A 100 8.88 1.52 -13.43
C HIS A 100 10.12 1.49 -12.53
N PHE A 101 9.96 1.42 -11.20
CA PHE A 101 11.07 1.38 -10.23
C PHE A 101 11.52 -0.03 -9.83
N GLY A 102 10.68 -1.03 -10.09
CA GLY A 102 10.79 -2.40 -9.58
C GLY A 102 10.38 -3.42 -10.65
N THR A 103 11.06 -3.41 -11.79
CA THR A 103 11.17 -4.66 -12.57
C THR A 103 12.27 -5.50 -11.95
N SER A 104 11.91 -6.28 -10.93
CA SER A 104 12.48 -7.62 -10.78
C SER A 104 11.34 -8.63 -10.73
N LYS A 105 10.61 -8.68 -11.84
CA LYS A 105 9.84 -9.86 -12.22
C LYS A 105 10.87 -10.95 -12.58
N LYS A 106 11.49 -11.55 -11.57
CA LYS A 106 12.25 -12.81 -11.69
C LYS A 106 12.09 -13.65 -10.44
N LEU A 107 10.84 -13.87 -10.04
CA LEU A 107 10.46 -15.22 -9.65
C LEU A 107 10.40 -16.02 -10.95
N LYS A 108 11.60 -16.40 -11.41
CA LYS A 108 11.76 -17.50 -12.34
C LYS A 108 11.03 -18.66 -11.67
N GLU A 109 10.08 -19.20 -12.40
CA GLU A 109 9.37 -20.42 -12.10
C GLU A 109 10.31 -21.37 -11.35
N VAL A 110 9.86 -21.76 -10.17
CA VAL A 110 10.41 -22.87 -9.41
C VAL A 110 10.40 -24.07 -10.35
N ASP A 111 11.59 -24.52 -10.73
CA ASP A 111 11.81 -25.86 -11.30
C ASP A 111 11.21 -26.92 -10.35
#